data_AF-A0A7S3PN58-F1
#
_entry.id   AF-A0A7S3PN58-F1
#
_cell.length_a   1.000
_cell.length_b   1.000
_cell.length_c   1.000
_cell.angle_alpha   90.00
_cell.angle_beta   90.00
_cell.angle_gamma   90.00
#
_symmetry.space_group_name_H-M   'P 1'
#
loop_
_entity.id
_entity.type
_entity.pdbx_description
1 polymer ?
#
loop_
_entity_poly.entity_id
_entity_poly.type
_entity_poly.pdbx_seq_one_letter_code
_entity_poly.pdbx_strand_id
1 'polypeptide(L)'
;NRLAADNLSPALLGDLDTILRKAPNLIEAMRDTAKGTGNLRMLHRVLQFQQHLYQALYFTSSPLLQLPHFGVTEAKHASSGKGNYRTLLQFIEAKALDDKGRKKGMANMTDEHCADVEVLCKYLPLVDFDVQAGCLDYEDDDKKVHFDEVCAAGDILTFYIEIKRQNDKIPDSELGIAHAPFYPLFVEEEWFITLGKAGNEENLFSVVEVKEHENVIRHKMQLPTRGLKPGTYDFDLYLTSTCYVGLDKKTTVKVDLVDPKTVKPAEVHPEDIEAENAPSLFDLLQEGGEEDEDSDFGSDDEDGNTKKKIALKKDADEKDKKVEEQDKSDEQVADEEVDSDDDLVAVELVDGVPETKKNK
;
A
#
# COMPACT_ATOMS: atom_id res chain seq x y z
N ASN A 1 -3.47 10.72 31.63
CA ASN A 1 -3.63 11.44 30.34
C ASN A 1 -3.53 10.46 29.19
N ARG A 2 -4.58 9.66 29.01
CA ARG A 2 -4.98 9.04 27.74
C ARG A 2 -6.01 9.98 27.09
N LEU A 3 -6.34 9.80 25.82
CA LEU A 3 -7.48 10.50 25.18
C LEU A 3 -8.83 10.11 25.82
N ALA A 4 -8.87 9.13 26.73
CA ALA A 4 -10.08 8.63 27.36
C ALA A 4 -10.40 9.23 28.75
N ALA A 5 -11.60 9.83 28.81
CA ALA A 5 -12.75 9.53 29.69
C ALA A 5 -12.66 9.57 31.23
N ASP A 6 -11.50 9.72 31.87
CA ASP A 6 -11.39 9.55 33.34
C ASP A 6 -12.29 10.47 34.18
N ASN A 7 -12.91 11.51 33.59
CA ASN A 7 -13.81 12.46 34.28
C ASN A 7 -15.03 12.92 33.45
N LEU A 8 -15.54 12.13 32.49
CA LEU A 8 -16.73 12.52 31.72
C LEU A 8 -18.03 12.18 32.47
N SER A 9 -19.06 13.01 32.29
CA SER A 9 -20.41 12.71 32.79
C SER A 9 -21.04 11.55 31.99
N PRO A 10 -22.03 10.83 32.53
CA PRO A 10 -22.70 9.74 31.80
C PRO A 10 -23.28 10.16 30.44
N ALA A 11 -23.80 11.39 30.35
CA ALA A 11 -24.31 11.93 29.08
C ALA A 11 -23.18 12.08 28.04
N LEU A 12 -22.06 12.67 28.43
CA LEU A 12 -20.90 12.86 27.55
C LEU A 12 -20.22 11.54 27.18
N LEU A 13 -20.33 10.50 28.01
CA LEU A 13 -19.87 9.15 27.65
C LEU A 13 -20.73 8.55 26.53
N GLY A 14 -22.05 8.78 26.54
CA GLY A 14 -22.94 8.37 25.45
C GLY A 14 -22.65 9.11 24.14
N ASP A 15 -22.37 10.41 24.23
CA ASP A 15 -21.95 11.20 23.08
C ASP A 15 -20.60 10.72 22.53
N LEU A 16 -19.63 10.45 23.41
CA LEU A 16 -18.31 9.92 23.03
C LEU A 16 -18.43 8.58 22.31
N ASP A 17 -19.22 7.64 22.84
CA ASP A 17 -19.47 6.34 22.20
C ASP A 17 -20.07 6.52 20.79
N THR A 18 -21.03 7.44 20.66
CA THR A 18 -21.65 7.76 19.36
C THR A 18 -20.62 8.31 18.37
N ILE A 19 -19.75 9.23 18.81
CA ILE A 19 -18.68 9.81 17.97
C ILE A 19 -17.69 8.73 17.54
N LEU A 20 -17.19 7.93 18.47
CA LEU A 20 -16.20 6.90 18.19
C LEU A 20 -16.74 5.82 17.23
N ARG A 21 -18.02 5.45 17.34
CA ARG A 21 -18.64 4.51 16.38
C ARG A 21 -18.72 5.04 14.96
N LYS A 22 -18.76 6.36 14.76
CA LYS A 22 -18.82 7.01 13.44
C LYS A 22 -17.45 7.41 12.90
N ALA A 23 -16.44 7.47 13.76
CA ALA A 23 -15.09 7.89 13.40
C ALA A 23 -14.43 7.09 12.26
N PRO A 24 -14.61 5.76 12.11
CA PRO A 24 -13.96 5.01 11.03
C PRO A 24 -14.35 5.52 9.64
N ASN A 25 -15.63 5.78 9.40
CA ASN A 25 -16.13 6.29 8.12
C ASN A 25 -15.56 7.68 7.80
N LEU A 26 -15.41 8.52 8.82
CA LEU A 26 -14.82 9.86 8.65
C LEU A 26 -13.32 9.76 8.35
N ILE A 27 -12.61 8.88 9.05
CA ILE A 27 -11.19 8.65 8.84
C ILE A 27 -10.94 8.10 7.44
N GLU A 28 -11.76 7.17 6.95
CA GLU A 28 -11.68 6.65 5.59
C GLU A 28 -11.82 7.79 4.56
N ALA A 29 -12.83 8.65 4.71
CA ALA A 29 -13.00 9.82 3.85
C ALA A 29 -11.80 10.80 3.93
N MET A 30 -11.22 11.00 5.12
CA MET A 30 -10.01 11.81 5.30
C MET A 30 -8.80 11.18 4.60
N ARG A 31 -8.65 9.85 4.66
CA ARG A 31 -7.58 9.11 3.98
C ARG A 31 -7.73 9.25 2.47
N ASP A 32 -8.92 9.05 1.92
CA ASP A 32 -9.15 9.13 0.48
C ASP A 32 -8.91 10.54 -0.06
N THR A 33 -9.38 11.55 0.68
CA THR A 33 -9.05 12.95 0.37
C THR A 33 -7.54 13.17 0.41
N ALA A 34 -6.84 12.58 1.38
CA ALA A 34 -5.40 12.74 1.52
C ALA A 34 -4.58 12.02 0.45
N LYS A 35 -5.02 10.87 -0.03
CA LYS A 35 -4.44 10.22 -1.21
C LYS A 35 -4.63 11.10 -2.45
N GLY A 36 -5.81 11.69 -2.61
CA GLY A 36 -6.16 12.53 -3.76
C GLY A 36 -5.32 13.81 -3.91
N THR A 37 -4.74 14.33 -2.82
CA THR A 37 -3.84 15.50 -2.92
C THR A 37 -2.43 15.15 -3.35
N GLY A 38 -2.04 13.87 -3.36
CA GLY A 38 -0.66 13.46 -3.60
C GLY A 38 0.33 13.93 -2.52
N ASN A 39 -0.15 14.32 -1.33
CA ASN A 39 0.71 14.81 -0.25
C ASN A 39 0.94 13.72 0.81
N LEU A 40 2.15 13.14 0.83
CA LEU A 40 2.50 12.04 1.72
C LEU A 40 2.37 12.42 3.20
N ARG A 41 2.82 13.62 3.57
CA ARG A 41 2.75 14.14 4.94
C ARG A 41 1.30 14.21 5.41
N MET A 42 0.39 14.65 4.55
CA MET A 42 -1.02 14.75 4.91
C MET A 42 -1.62 13.37 5.17
N LEU A 43 -1.35 12.40 4.30
CA LEU A 43 -1.79 11.01 4.49
C LEU A 43 -1.22 10.43 5.80
N HIS A 44 0.08 10.61 6.06
CA HIS A 44 0.70 10.16 7.31
C HIS A 44 0.08 10.80 8.55
N ARG A 45 -0.31 12.08 8.50
CA ARG A 45 -0.99 12.73 9.63
C ARG A 45 -2.37 12.14 9.89
N VAL A 46 -3.11 11.77 8.84
CA VAL A 46 -4.41 11.08 8.99
C VAL A 46 -4.22 9.68 9.57
N LEU A 47 -3.24 8.91 9.08
CA LEU A 47 -2.93 7.58 9.61
C LEU A 47 -2.48 7.66 11.08
N GLN A 48 -1.63 8.62 11.41
CA GLN A 48 -1.20 8.87 12.78
C GLN A 48 -2.39 9.25 13.66
N PHE A 49 -3.29 10.13 13.19
CA PHE A 49 -4.51 10.47 13.92
C PHE A 49 -5.39 9.23 14.17
N GLN A 50 -5.56 8.36 13.19
CA GLN A 50 -6.29 7.10 13.34
C GLN A 50 -5.69 6.19 14.42
N GLN A 51 -4.37 5.95 14.40
CA GLN A 51 -3.69 5.16 15.44
C GLN A 51 -3.94 5.72 16.84
N HIS A 52 -3.83 7.05 16.98
CA HIS A 52 -3.99 7.74 18.26
C HIS A 52 -5.43 7.71 18.76
N LEU A 53 -6.40 7.77 17.85
CA LEU A 53 -7.81 7.62 18.19
C LEU A 53 -8.13 6.20 18.68
N TYR A 54 -7.69 5.16 17.96
CA TYR A 54 -7.94 3.77 18.33
C TYR A 54 -7.29 3.39 19.65
N GLN A 55 -6.06 3.86 19.89
CA GLN A 55 -5.32 3.56 21.12
C GLN A 55 -5.63 4.52 22.27
N ALA A 56 -6.51 5.49 22.04
CA ALA A 56 -6.82 6.56 22.97
C ALA A 56 -5.57 7.25 23.54
N LEU A 57 -4.66 7.72 22.68
CA LEU A 57 -3.42 8.41 23.04
C LEU A 57 -3.32 9.82 22.46
N TYR A 58 -2.85 10.79 23.24
CA TYR A 58 -2.38 12.05 22.65
C TYR A 58 -1.08 11.84 21.87
N PHE A 59 -0.80 12.68 20.86
CA PHE A 59 0.45 12.64 20.09
C PHE A 59 1.73 12.78 20.91
N THR A 60 1.64 13.35 22.11
CA THR A 60 2.75 13.52 23.07
C THR A 60 2.83 12.40 24.10
N SER A 61 1.88 11.47 24.09
CA SER A 61 1.82 10.37 25.05
C SER A 61 2.90 9.33 24.78
N SER A 62 3.29 8.60 25.83
CA SER A 62 4.16 7.45 25.63
C SER A 62 3.41 6.34 24.88
N PRO A 63 3.99 5.76 23.81
CA PRO A 63 3.41 4.59 23.14
C PRO A 63 3.21 3.39 24.08
N LEU A 64 3.95 3.31 25.19
CA LEU A 64 3.82 2.24 26.17
C LEU A 64 2.47 2.24 26.90
N LEU A 65 1.70 3.32 26.82
CA LEU A 65 0.34 3.36 27.34
C LEU A 65 -0.63 2.48 26.53
N GLN A 66 -0.20 1.87 25.43
CA GLN A 66 -0.95 0.83 24.71
C GLN A 66 -0.91 -0.52 25.43
N LEU A 67 0.07 -0.73 26.31
CA LEU A 67 0.23 -1.98 27.04
C LEU A 67 -0.88 -2.13 28.12
N PRO A 68 -1.36 -3.36 28.39
CA PRO A 68 -2.30 -3.62 29.47
C PRO A 68 -1.71 -3.16 30.80
N HIS A 69 -2.53 -2.62 31.68
CA HIS A 69 -2.13 -2.18 33.02
C HIS A 69 -1.05 -1.07 33.09
N PHE A 70 -0.57 -0.55 31.95
CA PHE A 70 0.37 0.57 31.94
C PHE A 70 -0.37 1.89 32.17
N GLY A 71 -0.11 2.54 33.30
CA GLY A 71 -0.48 3.92 33.56
C GLY A 71 0.64 4.89 33.21
N VAL A 72 0.39 6.18 33.48
CA VAL A 72 1.38 7.26 33.27
C VAL A 72 2.64 7.02 34.12
N THR A 73 2.48 6.46 35.32
CA THR A 73 3.59 6.18 36.24
C THR A 73 4.50 5.07 35.70
N GLU A 74 3.90 3.96 35.27
CA GLU A 74 4.59 2.78 34.73
C GLU A 74 5.32 3.15 33.44
N ALA A 75 4.63 3.85 32.52
CA ALA A 75 5.22 4.33 31.27
C ALA A 75 6.36 5.32 31.51
N LYS A 76 6.24 6.24 32.47
CA LYS A 76 7.32 7.16 32.83
C LYS A 76 8.52 6.42 33.42
N HIS A 77 8.29 5.43 34.28
CA HIS A 77 9.35 4.61 34.85
C HIS A 77 10.08 3.79 33.77
N ALA A 78 9.34 3.20 32.82
CA ALA A 78 9.92 2.50 31.67
C ALA A 78 10.78 3.42 30.79
N SER A 79 10.31 4.66 30.55
CA SER A 79 10.94 5.62 29.63
C SER A 79 12.04 6.51 30.23
N SER A 80 12.29 6.43 31.55
CA SER A 80 13.27 7.26 32.26
C SER A 80 14.57 6.53 32.58
N GLY A 81 15.70 7.25 32.67
CA GLY A 81 16.99 6.69 33.11
C GLY A 81 17.73 5.84 32.08
N LYS A 82 18.84 5.20 32.49
CA LYS A 82 19.67 4.33 31.64
C LYS A 82 18.90 3.06 31.27
N GLY A 83 19.03 2.61 30.00
CA GLY A 83 18.26 1.47 29.48
C GLY A 83 16.75 1.73 29.55
N ASN A 84 16.31 2.87 29.03
CA ASN A 84 14.90 3.20 28.96
C ASN A 84 14.25 2.64 27.69
N TYR A 85 12.94 2.44 27.78
CA TYR A 85 12.10 2.03 26.66
C TYR A 85 11.20 3.20 26.32
N ARG A 86 11.42 3.80 25.15
CA ARG A 86 10.62 4.93 24.64
C ARG A 86 9.60 4.49 23.60
N THR A 87 9.88 3.40 22.90
CA THR A 87 9.01 2.81 21.88
C THR A 87 8.52 1.43 22.32
N LEU A 88 7.44 0.95 21.70
CA LEU A 88 6.95 -0.41 21.90
C LEU A 88 8.00 -1.45 21.49
N LEU A 89 8.66 -1.26 20.34
CA LEU A 89 9.72 -2.16 19.88
C LEU A 89 10.84 -2.32 20.93
N GLN A 90 11.32 -1.22 21.50
CA GLN A 90 12.33 -1.27 22.56
C GLN A 90 11.86 -2.03 23.80
N PHE A 91 10.58 -1.90 24.16
CA PHE A 91 10.00 -2.64 25.28
C PHE A 91 9.86 -4.13 24.99
N ILE A 92 9.51 -4.50 23.76
CA ILE A 92 9.33 -5.91 23.37
C ILE A 92 10.68 -6.61 23.29
N GLU A 93 11.68 -6.00 22.65
CA GLU A 93 13.04 -6.53 22.52
C GLU A 93 13.81 -6.54 23.86
N ALA A 94 13.38 -5.73 24.83
CA ALA A 94 14.00 -5.69 26.14
C ALA A 94 13.95 -7.05 26.84
N LYS A 95 15.10 -7.43 27.41
CA LYS A 95 15.22 -8.59 28.28
C LYS A 95 14.47 -8.35 29.59
N ALA A 96 13.91 -9.43 30.13
CA ALA A 96 13.39 -9.45 31.48
C ALA A 96 14.49 -9.07 32.49
N LEU A 97 14.10 -8.37 33.55
CA LEU A 97 14.96 -7.96 34.65
C LEU A 97 15.01 -9.02 35.77
N ASP A 98 14.05 -9.93 35.79
CA ASP A 98 13.96 -11.03 36.75
C ASP A 98 13.48 -12.34 36.10
N ASP A 99 13.54 -13.43 36.86
CA ASP A 99 13.10 -14.77 36.44
C ASP A 99 11.58 -14.85 36.23
N LYS A 100 10.84 -13.81 36.62
CA LYS A 100 9.38 -13.70 36.45
C LYS A 100 8.99 -12.94 35.18
N GLY A 101 9.96 -12.58 34.32
CA GLY A 101 9.69 -11.91 33.05
C GLY A 101 9.51 -10.40 33.16
N ARG A 102 9.63 -9.80 34.35
CA ARG A 102 9.30 -8.39 34.55
C ARG A 102 10.27 -7.48 33.84
N LYS A 103 9.74 -6.52 33.09
CA LYS A 103 10.52 -5.47 32.45
C LYS A 103 10.42 -4.16 33.22
N LYS A 104 11.27 -3.20 32.87
CA LYS A 104 11.24 -1.86 33.46
C LYS A 104 9.86 -1.23 33.27
N GLY A 105 9.27 -0.73 34.36
CA GLY A 105 7.89 -0.22 34.39
C GLY A 105 6.89 -1.18 35.02
N MET A 106 7.26 -2.47 35.18
CA MET A 106 6.37 -3.51 35.71
C MET A 106 6.68 -3.88 37.18
N ALA A 107 7.52 -3.11 37.87
CA ALA A 107 8.00 -3.47 39.22
C ALA A 107 6.85 -3.61 40.24
N ASN A 108 5.82 -2.77 40.11
CA ASN A 108 4.66 -2.73 41.01
C ASN A 108 3.46 -3.54 40.50
N MET A 109 3.62 -4.29 39.40
CA MET A 109 2.56 -5.11 38.82
C MET A 109 2.48 -6.48 39.51
N THR A 110 1.28 -7.05 39.56
CA THR A 110 1.07 -8.45 39.96
C THR A 110 1.61 -9.39 38.89
N ASP A 111 1.84 -10.65 39.24
CA ASP A 111 2.32 -11.65 38.28
C ASP A 111 1.29 -11.87 37.14
N GLU A 112 -0.01 -11.76 37.45
CA GLU A 112 -1.11 -11.79 36.46
C GLU A 112 -1.06 -10.60 35.49
N HIS A 113 -0.90 -9.37 35.99
CA HIS A 113 -0.77 -8.20 35.12
C HIS A 113 0.48 -8.26 34.24
N CYS A 114 1.57 -8.84 34.74
CA CYS A 114 2.77 -9.06 33.95
C CYS A 114 2.50 -10.04 32.79
N ALA A 115 1.77 -11.12 33.08
CA ALA A 115 1.38 -12.10 32.07
C ALA A 115 0.50 -11.48 30.97
N ASP A 116 -0.46 -10.63 31.32
CA ASP A 116 -1.30 -9.93 30.33
C ASP A 116 -0.46 -9.08 29.36
N VAL A 117 0.54 -8.37 29.88
CA VAL A 117 1.48 -7.57 29.06
C VAL A 117 2.28 -8.48 28.13
N GLU A 118 2.80 -9.59 28.63
CA GLU A 118 3.55 -10.56 27.81
C GLU A 118 2.69 -11.19 26.73
N VAL A 119 1.43 -11.51 27.04
CA VAL A 119 0.46 -11.99 26.05
C VAL A 119 0.30 -10.94 24.96
N LEU A 120 0.01 -9.67 25.29
CA LEU A 120 -0.11 -8.65 24.24
C LEU A 120 1.17 -8.55 23.41
N CYS A 121 2.35 -8.52 24.04
CA CYS A 121 3.61 -8.44 23.31
C CYS A 121 3.82 -9.57 22.29
N LYS A 122 3.25 -10.77 22.55
CA LYS A 122 3.25 -11.88 21.60
C LYS A 122 2.29 -11.69 20.43
N TYR A 123 1.17 -10.98 20.63
CA TYR A 123 0.15 -10.78 19.59
C TYR A 123 0.38 -9.54 18.73
N LEU A 124 1.15 -8.56 19.21
CA LEU A 124 1.47 -7.33 18.47
C LEU A 124 2.06 -7.64 17.08
N PRO A 125 1.66 -6.92 16.02
CA PRO A 125 2.07 -7.22 14.65
C PRO A 125 3.51 -6.76 14.39
N LEU A 126 4.47 -7.51 14.90
CA LEU A 126 5.88 -7.34 14.59
C LEU A 126 6.15 -7.91 13.21
N VAL A 127 6.59 -7.06 12.29
CA VAL A 127 6.80 -7.43 10.90
C VAL A 127 8.19 -7.02 10.45
N ASP A 128 8.89 -7.87 9.71
CA ASP A 128 10.03 -7.51 8.88
C ASP A 128 9.52 -6.87 7.59
N PHE A 129 10.21 -5.82 7.13
CA PHE A 129 9.79 -4.98 6.01
C PHE A 129 10.94 -4.89 5.02
N ASP A 130 10.93 -5.82 4.06
CA ASP A 130 11.96 -5.94 3.04
C ASP A 130 11.47 -5.33 1.74
N VAL A 131 12.30 -4.47 1.15
CA VAL A 131 11.98 -3.76 -0.09
C VAL A 131 13.12 -3.95 -1.07
N GLN A 132 12.78 -4.38 -2.27
CA GLN A 132 13.67 -4.44 -3.41
C GLN A 132 13.10 -3.55 -4.52
N ALA A 133 13.96 -2.91 -5.31
CA ALA A 133 13.52 -2.07 -6.42
C ALA A 133 14.40 -2.25 -7.64
N GLY A 134 13.78 -2.27 -8.82
CA GLY A 134 14.47 -2.39 -10.11
C GLY A 134 13.49 -2.46 -11.27
N CYS A 135 14.02 -2.64 -12.48
CA CYS A 135 13.21 -3.02 -13.64
C CYS A 135 12.90 -4.52 -13.51
N LEU A 136 11.62 -4.88 -13.48
CA LEU A 136 11.20 -6.26 -13.31
C LEU A 136 11.42 -7.02 -14.62
N ASP A 137 12.24 -8.07 -14.58
CA ASP A 137 12.48 -8.99 -15.70
C ASP A 137 11.38 -10.06 -15.72
N TYR A 138 11.39 -10.94 -14.71
CA TYR A 138 10.35 -11.94 -14.51
C TYR A 138 10.06 -12.21 -13.02
N GLU A 139 8.96 -12.90 -12.79
CA GLU A 139 8.57 -13.47 -11.50
C GLU A 139 8.50 -14.99 -11.65
N ASP A 140 9.13 -15.73 -10.73
CA ASP A 140 9.08 -17.19 -10.73
C ASP A 140 7.76 -17.73 -10.14
N ASP A 141 7.56 -19.05 -10.23
CA ASP A 141 6.37 -19.72 -9.69
C ASP A 141 6.24 -19.57 -8.16
N ASP A 142 7.35 -19.33 -7.46
CA ASP A 142 7.42 -19.09 -6.02
C ASP A 142 7.18 -17.61 -5.63
N LYS A 143 6.76 -16.79 -6.61
CA LYS A 143 6.52 -15.34 -6.51
C LYS A 143 7.74 -14.52 -6.10
N LYS A 144 8.94 -15.03 -6.36
CA LYS A 144 10.19 -14.30 -6.20
C LYS A 144 10.41 -13.46 -7.45
N VAL A 145 10.85 -12.22 -7.25
CA VAL A 145 11.13 -11.30 -8.36
C VAL A 145 12.59 -11.33 -8.74
N HIS A 146 12.81 -11.27 -10.05
CA HIS A 146 14.11 -11.08 -10.66
C HIS A 146 14.11 -9.72 -11.35
N PHE A 147 15.09 -8.89 -11.01
CA PHE A 147 15.25 -7.57 -11.60
C PHE A 147 16.37 -7.61 -12.63
N ASP A 148 16.22 -6.84 -13.70
CA ASP A 148 17.31 -6.57 -14.63
C ASP A 148 18.50 -5.95 -13.90
N GLU A 149 19.71 -6.20 -14.42
CA GLU A 149 20.93 -5.57 -13.91
C GLU A 149 20.91 -4.05 -14.09
N VAL A 150 20.17 -3.55 -15.07
CA VAL A 150 20.11 -2.13 -15.45
C VAL A 150 18.66 -1.69 -15.60
N CYS A 151 18.32 -0.55 -14.98
CA CYS A 151 17.03 0.11 -15.18
C CYS A 151 17.24 1.33 -16.11
N ALA A 152 16.66 1.34 -17.30
CA ALA A 152 16.77 2.45 -18.22
C ALA A 152 15.70 3.52 -17.96
N ALA A 153 16.01 4.79 -18.27
CA ALA A 153 15.03 5.86 -18.22
C ALA A 153 13.94 5.65 -19.28
N GLY A 154 12.71 5.38 -18.85
CA GLY A 154 11.59 4.98 -19.71
C GLY A 154 10.96 3.65 -19.29
N ASP A 155 11.70 2.82 -18.54
CA ASP A 155 11.20 1.55 -18.00
C ASP A 155 10.24 1.76 -16.84
N ILE A 156 9.55 0.69 -16.44
CA ILE A 156 8.69 0.69 -15.27
C ILE A 156 9.51 0.26 -14.06
N LEU A 157 9.78 1.22 -13.18
CA LEU A 157 10.44 0.93 -11.91
C LEU A 157 9.44 0.20 -11.01
N THR A 158 9.78 -1.02 -10.61
CA THR A 158 8.96 -1.85 -9.72
C THR A 158 9.61 -1.92 -8.35
N PHE A 159 8.86 -1.57 -7.31
CA PHE A 159 9.20 -1.83 -5.93
C PHE A 159 8.47 -3.10 -5.49
N TYR A 160 9.24 -4.14 -5.17
CA TYR A 160 8.73 -5.36 -4.57
C TYR A 160 8.89 -5.28 -3.06
N ILE A 161 7.78 -5.42 -2.36
CA ILE A 161 7.68 -5.32 -0.91
C ILE A 161 7.30 -6.69 -0.36
N GLU A 162 8.09 -7.20 0.57
CA GLU A 162 7.74 -8.37 1.39
C GLU A 162 7.59 -7.92 2.86
N ILE A 163 6.41 -8.19 3.42
CA ILE A 163 6.09 -7.97 4.83
C ILE A 163 5.99 -9.34 5.48
N LYS A 164 6.90 -9.64 6.42
CA LYS A 164 6.95 -10.95 7.10
C LYS A 164 6.67 -10.80 8.58
N ARG A 165 5.62 -11.42 9.09
CA ARG A 165 5.29 -11.41 10.53
C ARG A 165 6.32 -12.24 11.29
N GLN A 166 6.87 -11.67 12.36
CA GLN A 166 7.86 -12.35 13.23
C GLN A 166 7.20 -13.34 14.20
N ASN A 167 5.90 -13.18 14.47
CA ASN A 167 5.15 -14.02 15.41
C ASN A 167 4.58 -15.26 14.70
N ASP A 168 5.47 -16.05 14.08
CA ASP A 168 5.20 -17.23 13.24
C ASP A 168 4.46 -18.40 13.95
N LYS A 169 4.19 -18.27 15.25
CA LYS A 169 3.55 -19.29 16.08
C LYS A 169 2.08 -19.06 16.37
N ILE A 170 1.52 -17.92 15.96
CA ILE A 170 0.11 -17.61 16.18
C ILE A 170 -0.67 -18.05 14.94
N PRO A 171 -1.74 -18.86 15.09
CA PRO A 171 -2.56 -19.25 13.95
C PRO A 171 -3.16 -18.03 13.26
N ASP A 172 -3.20 -18.03 11.92
CA ASP A 172 -3.75 -16.94 11.13
C ASP A 172 -5.21 -16.60 11.52
N SER A 173 -5.98 -17.58 12.01
CA SER A 173 -7.35 -17.40 12.51
C SER A 173 -7.46 -16.56 13.79
N GLU A 174 -6.37 -16.40 14.53
CA GLU A 174 -6.28 -15.59 15.75
C GLU A 174 -5.63 -14.22 15.49
N LEU A 175 -5.30 -13.92 14.23
CA LEU A 175 -4.73 -12.64 13.81
C LEU A 175 -5.80 -11.69 13.29
N GLY A 176 -5.41 -10.42 13.16
CA GLY A 176 -6.24 -9.43 12.50
C GLY A 176 -7.07 -8.54 13.41
N ILE A 177 -7.18 -8.82 14.71
CA ILE A 177 -7.86 -7.92 15.66
C ILE A 177 -6.83 -7.20 16.54
N ALA A 178 -6.84 -5.87 16.47
CA ALA A 178 -5.98 -5.03 17.29
C ALA A 178 -6.48 -4.90 18.72
N HIS A 179 -5.56 -4.90 19.68
CA HIS A 179 -5.84 -4.58 21.07
C HIS A 179 -6.05 -3.06 21.22
N ALA A 180 -7.32 -2.66 21.31
CA ALA A 180 -7.77 -1.28 21.48
C ALA A 180 -8.87 -1.20 22.56
N PRO A 181 -8.55 -1.43 23.85
CA PRO A 181 -9.55 -1.64 24.92
C PRO A 181 -10.40 -0.40 25.23
N PHE A 182 -9.98 0.79 24.79
CA PHE A 182 -10.71 2.04 24.99
C PHE A 182 -11.56 2.44 23.78
N TYR A 183 -11.51 1.64 22.70
CA TYR A 183 -12.31 1.85 21.51
C TYR A 183 -13.56 0.96 21.58
N PRO A 184 -14.77 1.48 21.27
CA PRO A 184 -16.03 0.76 21.50
C PRO A 184 -16.36 -0.33 20.47
N LEU A 185 -15.51 -0.50 19.45
CA LEU A 185 -15.69 -1.45 18.35
C LEU A 185 -14.43 -2.29 18.17
N PHE A 186 -14.57 -3.45 17.50
CA PHE A 186 -13.41 -4.19 17.02
C PHE A 186 -12.66 -3.37 15.98
N VAL A 187 -11.33 -3.42 16.07
CA VAL A 187 -10.41 -2.74 15.15
C VAL A 187 -9.62 -3.81 14.44
N GLU A 188 -9.68 -3.82 13.12
CA GLU A 188 -8.90 -4.75 12.30
C GLU A 188 -7.48 -4.21 12.06
N GLU A 189 -6.49 -5.10 12.03
CA GLU A 189 -5.09 -4.75 11.79
C GLU A 189 -4.87 -4.40 10.31
N GLU A 190 -4.82 -3.11 9.98
CA GLU A 190 -4.55 -2.65 8.62
C GLU A 190 -3.17 -1.97 8.53
N TRP A 191 -2.49 -2.17 7.40
CA TRP A 191 -1.21 -1.52 7.09
C TRP A 191 -1.30 -0.69 5.81
N PHE A 192 -0.54 0.40 5.76
CA PHE A 192 -0.38 1.23 4.58
C PHE A 192 1.08 1.21 4.14
N ILE A 193 1.32 0.84 2.89
CA ILE A 193 2.61 1.01 2.23
C ILE A 193 2.53 2.30 1.42
N THR A 194 3.40 3.26 1.71
CA THR A 194 3.44 4.54 0.99
C THR A 194 4.82 4.78 0.40
N LEU A 195 4.85 5.23 -0.85
CA LEU A 195 6.07 5.54 -1.60
C LEU A 195 6.16 7.05 -1.82
N GLY A 196 7.30 7.63 -1.48
CA GLY A 196 7.59 9.04 -1.73
C GLY A 196 9.05 9.29 -2.08
N LYS A 197 9.35 10.56 -2.36
CA LYS A 197 10.73 11.00 -2.62
C LYS A 197 11.52 10.99 -1.30
N ALA A 198 12.77 10.52 -1.34
CA ALA A 198 13.58 10.51 -0.13
C ALA A 198 13.77 11.91 0.47
N GLY A 199 13.52 12.01 1.77
CA GLY A 199 13.64 13.26 2.53
C GLY A 199 12.59 14.33 2.20
N ASN A 200 11.63 14.08 1.30
CA ASN A 200 10.52 14.98 1.02
C ASN A 200 9.17 14.27 1.08
N GLU A 201 8.45 14.52 2.17
CA GLU A 201 7.09 14.02 2.41
C GLU A 201 5.98 14.83 1.70
N GLU A 202 6.30 15.75 0.80
CA GLU A 202 5.28 16.49 0.04
C GLU A 202 4.73 15.70 -1.14
N ASN A 203 5.49 14.70 -1.62
CA ASN A 203 5.12 13.90 -2.79
C ASN A 203 4.82 12.46 -2.40
N LEU A 204 3.57 12.07 -2.56
CA LEU A 204 3.10 10.69 -2.56
C LEU A 204 3.08 10.20 -4.01
N PHE A 205 3.92 9.21 -4.32
CA PHE A 205 3.96 8.60 -5.64
C PHE A 205 2.98 7.44 -5.78
N SER A 206 2.85 6.63 -4.73
CA SER A 206 1.93 5.50 -4.72
C SER A 206 1.63 5.08 -3.29
N VAL A 207 0.47 4.46 -3.10
CA VAL A 207 -0.04 3.95 -1.83
C VAL A 207 -0.71 2.61 -2.05
N VAL A 208 -0.48 1.67 -1.14
CA VAL A 208 -1.15 0.36 -1.09
C VAL A 208 -1.73 0.17 0.30
N GLU A 209 -3.00 -0.20 0.36
CA GLU A 209 -3.65 -0.68 1.58
C GLU A 209 -3.46 -2.19 1.67
N VAL A 210 -3.05 -2.66 2.84
CA VAL A 210 -2.82 -4.07 3.14
C VAL A 210 -3.78 -4.46 4.25
N LYS A 211 -4.75 -5.30 3.91
CA LYS A 211 -5.81 -5.79 4.82
C LYS A 211 -5.69 -7.29 5.08
N GLU A 212 -4.80 -7.96 4.38
CA GLU A 212 -4.47 -9.36 4.54
C GLU A 212 -3.74 -9.58 5.87
N HIS A 213 -3.98 -10.74 6.50
CA HIS A 213 -3.38 -11.11 7.80
C HIS A 213 -2.55 -12.39 7.70
N GLU A 214 -1.84 -12.57 6.58
CA GLU A 214 -0.96 -13.71 6.35
C GLU A 214 0.42 -13.50 7.01
N ASN A 215 1.14 -14.60 7.23
CA ASN A 215 2.50 -14.53 7.78
C ASN A 215 3.51 -13.86 6.83
N VAL A 216 3.29 -13.97 5.52
CA VAL A 216 4.12 -13.33 4.49
C VAL A 216 3.19 -12.69 3.47
N ILE A 217 3.25 -11.37 3.37
CA ILE A 217 2.46 -10.59 2.42
C ILE A 217 3.41 -9.94 1.42
N ARG A 218 3.08 -10.03 0.13
CA ARG A 218 3.91 -9.53 -0.96
C ARG A 218 3.11 -8.55 -1.82
N HIS A 219 3.65 -7.36 -2.03
CA HIS A 219 3.05 -6.35 -2.90
C HIS A 219 4.05 -5.79 -3.90
N LYS A 220 3.54 -5.33 -5.04
CA LYS A 220 4.30 -4.63 -6.07
C LYS A 220 3.75 -3.23 -6.25
N MET A 221 4.62 -2.24 -6.23
CA MET A 221 4.29 -0.86 -6.58
C MET A 221 5.06 -0.48 -7.83
N GLN A 222 4.38 0.00 -8.85
CA GLN A 222 4.99 0.37 -10.12
C GLN A 222 5.00 1.89 -10.29
N LEU A 223 6.14 2.43 -10.69
CA LEU A 223 6.34 3.84 -10.97
C LEU A 223 6.89 4.00 -12.40
N PRO A 224 6.13 4.58 -13.33
CA PRO A 224 6.63 4.80 -14.68
C PRO A 224 7.77 5.83 -14.64
N THR A 225 8.92 5.51 -15.23
CA THR A 225 10.07 6.42 -15.25
C THR A 225 10.09 7.35 -16.47
N ARG A 226 9.04 7.30 -17.30
CA ARG A 226 8.91 8.10 -18.52
C ARG A 226 8.94 9.60 -18.19
N GLY A 227 10.05 10.26 -18.53
CA GLY A 227 10.26 11.69 -18.29
C GLY A 227 11.23 12.00 -17.15
N LEU A 228 11.68 10.99 -16.39
CA LEU A 228 12.84 11.14 -15.52
C LEU A 228 14.12 11.15 -16.35
N LYS A 229 15.11 11.90 -15.88
CA LYS A 229 16.43 11.93 -16.51
C LYS A 229 17.25 10.76 -15.98
N PRO A 230 18.24 10.27 -16.74
CA PRO A 230 19.23 9.35 -16.20
C PRO A 230 19.90 9.95 -14.96
N GLY A 231 20.12 9.12 -13.96
CA GLY A 231 20.70 9.49 -12.67
C GLY A 231 20.20 8.65 -11.51
N THR A 232 20.78 8.89 -10.34
CA THR A 232 20.42 8.22 -9.09
C THR A 232 19.22 8.88 -8.43
N TYR A 233 18.23 8.06 -8.07
CA TYR A 233 17.02 8.46 -7.37
C TYR A 233 16.90 7.72 -6.04
N ASP A 234 16.70 8.48 -4.97
CA ASP A 234 16.46 7.95 -3.64
C ASP A 234 14.95 8.02 -3.34
N PHE A 235 14.36 6.88 -2.97
CA PHE A 235 12.96 6.74 -2.61
C PHE A 235 12.80 6.29 -1.16
N ASP A 236 11.82 6.87 -0.47
CA ASP A 236 11.45 6.42 0.88
C ASP A 236 10.13 5.63 0.79
N LEU A 237 10.16 4.41 1.31
CA LEU A 237 8.97 3.60 1.55
C LEU A 237 8.68 3.57 3.04
N TYR A 238 7.41 3.77 3.38
CA TYR A 238 6.92 3.73 4.75
C TYR A 238 5.87 2.63 4.87
N LEU A 239 6.03 1.79 5.86
CA LEU A 239 5.03 0.83 6.32
C LEU A 239 4.41 1.37 7.61
N THR A 240 3.16 1.80 7.52
CA THR A 240 2.46 2.49 8.61
C THR A 240 1.28 1.65 9.09
N SER A 241 1.21 1.35 10.39
CA SER A 241 0.06 0.66 10.99
C SER A 241 -1.11 1.64 11.09
N THR A 242 -2.34 1.17 10.96
CA THR A 242 -3.51 2.03 11.27
C THR A 242 -3.90 1.98 12.74
N CYS A 243 -3.48 0.96 13.47
CA CYS A 243 -4.02 0.62 14.79
C CYS A 243 -3.04 0.75 15.95
N TYR A 244 -1.73 0.68 15.71
CA TYR A 244 -0.73 0.80 16.78
C TYR A 244 0.22 1.96 16.54
N VAL A 245 0.53 2.70 17.60
CA VAL A 245 1.51 3.79 17.56
C VAL A 245 2.91 3.22 17.82
N GLY A 246 3.85 3.51 16.91
CA GLY A 246 5.27 3.18 17.10
C GLY A 246 5.70 1.80 16.63
N LEU A 247 4.90 1.16 15.77
CA LEU A 247 5.28 -0.03 15.00
C LEU A 247 5.63 0.28 13.53
N ASP A 248 5.52 1.55 13.12
CA ASP A 248 5.78 1.99 11.76
C ASP A 248 7.26 1.79 11.37
N LYS A 249 7.51 1.41 10.12
CA LYS A 249 8.84 1.21 9.56
C LYS A 249 9.08 2.11 8.35
N LYS A 250 10.35 2.45 8.13
CA LYS A 250 10.80 3.23 6.98
C LYS A 250 12.03 2.57 6.39
N THR A 251 12.04 2.41 5.07
CA THR A 251 13.18 1.91 4.29
C THR A 251 13.45 2.86 3.14
N THR A 252 14.71 3.23 2.95
CA THR A 252 15.16 4.07 1.83
C THR A 252 15.83 3.18 0.80
N VAL A 253 15.42 3.28 -0.46
CA VAL A 253 15.98 2.52 -1.58
C VAL A 253 16.56 3.49 -2.61
N LYS A 254 17.73 3.15 -3.13
CA LYS A 254 18.42 3.93 -4.17
C LYS A 254 18.33 3.17 -5.49
N VAL A 255 17.99 3.89 -6.55
CA VAL A 255 17.84 3.33 -7.90
C VAL A 255 18.60 4.20 -8.88
N ASP A 256 19.47 3.58 -9.67
CA ASP A 256 20.21 4.24 -10.74
C ASP A 256 19.50 4.05 -12.07
N LEU A 257 19.03 5.14 -12.66
CA LEU A 257 18.45 5.14 -14.01
C LEU A 257 19.53 5.43 -15.05
N VAL A 258 19.67 4.54 -16.01
CA VAL A 258 20.66 4.63 -17.08
C VAL A 258 20.04 5.20 -18.35
N ASP A 259 20.84 5.89 -19.16
CA ASP A 259 20.40 6.34 -20.48
C ASP A 259 20.06 5.14 -21.38
N PRO A 260 18.87 5.10 -22.02
CA PRO A 260 18.48 4.00 -22.90
C PRO A 260 19.47 3.73 -24.04
N LYS A 261 20.26 4.75 -24.41
CA LYS A 261 21.27 4.65 -25.48
C LYS A 261 22.57 3.97 -25.05
N THR A 262 22.79 3.82 -23.75
CA THR A 262 24.02 3.24 -23.17
C THR A 262 23.84 1.79 -22.72
N VAL A 263 22.60 1.34 -22.61
CA VAL A 263 22.28 -0.07 -22.39
C VAL A 263 22.70 -0.82 -23.65
N LYS A 264 23.68 -1.72 -23.51
CA LYS A 264 24.04 -2.63 -24.59
C LYS A 264 22.80 -3.51 -24.87
N PRO A 265 22.41 -3.73 -26.14
CA PRO A 265 21.40 -4.73 -26.44
C PRO A 265 21.80 -6.05 -25.78
N ALA A 266 20.85 -6.71 -25.11
CA ALA A 266 21.09 -8.02 -24.52
C ALA A 266 21.79 -8.93 -25.57
N GLU A 267 22.91 -9.53 -25.19
CA GLU A 267 23.58 -10.50 -26.06
C GLU A 267 22.62 -11.69 -26.18
N VAL A 268 22.02 -11.85 -27.36
CA VAL A 268 21.13 -12.97 -27.68
C VAL A 268 21.90 -14.26 -27.40
N HIS A 269 21.37 -15.12 -26.52
CA HIS A 269 22.05 -16.36 -26.16
C HIS A 269 22.16 -17.23 -27.43
N PRO A 270 23.28 -17.92 -27.69
CA PRO A 270 23.46 -18.71 -28.90
C PRO A 270 22.36 -19.77 -29.12
N GLU A 271 21.73 -20.25 -28.05
CA GLU A 271 20.57 -21.16 -28.14
C GLU A 271 19.31 -20.48 -28.72
N ASP A 272 19.10 -19.18 -28.48
CA ASP A 272 17.97 -18.43 -29.06
C ASP A 272 18.21 -18.16 -30.55
N ILE A 273 19.46 -17.93 -30.95
CA ILE A 273 19.87 -17.81 -32.36
C ILE A 273 19.68 -19.17 -33.06
N GLU A 274 20.03 -20.28 -32.43
CA GLU A 274 19.81 -21.62 -32.99
C GLU A 274 18.32 -21.97 -33.07
N ALA A 275 17.50 -21.55 -32.10
CA ALA A 275 16.05 -21.77 -32.11
C ALA A 275 15.35 -20.95 -33.21
N GLU A 276 15.79 -19.71 -33.48
CA GLU A 276 15.29 -18.91 -34.61
C GLU A 276 15.76 -19.44 -35.97
N ASN A 277 16.96 -20.03 -36.04
CA ASN A 277 17.47 -20.63 -37.28
C ASN A 277 17.03 -22.09 -37.48
N ALA A 278 16.43 -22.71 -36.48
CA ALA A 278 15.86 -24.04 -36.61
C ALA A 278 14.67 -23.97 -37.59
N PRO A 279 14.58 -24.92 -38.55
CA PRO A 279 13.44 -24.97 -39.45
C PRO A 279 12.16 -25.06 -38.62
N SER A 280 11.21 -24.18 -38.90
CA SER A 280 9.96 -24.18 -38.17
C SER A 280 9.24 -25.51 -38.40
N LEU A 281 8.37 -25.91 -37.47
CA LEU A 281 7.52 -27.09 -37.67
C LEU A 281 6.70 -27.00 -38.97
N PHE A 282 6.47 -25.78 -39.46
CA PHE A 282 5.82 -25.48 -40.73
C PHE A 282 6.73 -25.77 -41.94
N ASP A 283 8.01 -25.41 -41.88
CA ASP A 283 8.99 -25.71 -42.94
C ASP A 283 9.23 -27.21 -43.09
N LEU A 284 9.29 -27.94 -41.97
CA LEU A 284 9.46 -29.40 -41.98
C LEU A 284 8.25 -30.12 -42.59
N LEU A 285 7.04 -29.58 -42.39
CA LEU A 285 5.81 -30.11 -42.97
C LEU A 285 5.70 -29.81 -44.47
N GLN A 286 6.31 -28.71 -44.91
CA GLN A 286 6.37 -28.33 -46.33
C GLN A 286 7.44 -29.15 -47.08
N GLU A 287 8.59 -29.43 -46.46
CA GLU A 287 9.62 -30.32 -47.02
C GLU A 287 9.23 -31.80 -46.99
N GLY A 288 8.39 -32.23 -46.04
CA GLY A 288 7.84 -33.59 -45.98
C GLY A 288 6.60 -33.83 -46.87
N GLY A 289 6.15 -32.81 -47.60
CA GLY A 289 4.95 -32.85 -48.44
C GLY A 289 5.20 -33.04 -49.94
N GLU A 290 6.45 -33.19 -50.37
CA GLU A 290 6.85 -33.41 -51.76
C GLU A 290 7.45 -34.82 -51.96
N GLU A 291 6.68 -35.86 -51.64
CA GLU A 291 6.85 -37.17 -52.29
C GLU A 291 5.51 -37.59 -52.91
N ASP A 292 5.54 -37.74 -54.23
CA ASP A 292 4.44 -38.13 -55.08
C ASP A 292 3.81 -39.47 -54.64
N GLU A 293 2.50 -39.46 -54.32
CA GLU A 293 1.66 -40.64 -54.50
C GLU A 293 0.57 -40.35 -55.53
N ASP A 294 0.95 -40.51 -56.80
CA ASP A 294 0.04 -40.91 -57.86
C ASP A 294 -0.50 -42.32 -57.53
N SER A 295 -1.68 -42.40 -56.90
CA SER A 295 -2.45 -43.64 -56.83
C SER A 295 -3.74 -43.51 -57.65
N ASP A 296 -3.66 -43.94 -58.91
CA ASP A 296 -4.80 -44.28 -59.75
C ASP A 296 -5.47 -45.55 -59.21
N PHE A 297 -6.63 -45.39 -58.56
CA PHE A 297 -7.53 -46.51 -58.28
C PHE A 297 -8.94 -46.16 -58.78
N GLY A 298 -9.21 -46.55 -60.03
CA GLY A 298 -10.55 -46.60 -60.58
C GLY A 298 -11.31 -47.86 -60.14
N SER A 299 -12.41 -47.66 -59.43
CA SER A 299 -13.64 -48.46 -59.60
C SER A 299 -14.85 -47.66 -59.12
N ASP A 300 -15.75 -47.43 -60.06
CA ASP A 300 -17.17 -47.08 -59.90
C ASP A 300 -17.86 -47.94 -58.82
N ASP A 301 -18.69 -47.34 -57.95
CA ASP A 301 -20.15 -47.34 -58.12
C ASP A 301 -20.89 -46.60 -56.96
N GLU A 302 -21.71 -45.64 -57.41
CA GLU A 302 -23.00 -45.08 -56.91
C GLU A 302 -23.28 -44.58 -55.46
N ASP A 303 -23.73 -43.31 -55.48
CA ASP A 303 -24.88 -42.70 -54.77
C ASP A 303 -24.79 -42.24 -53.31
N GLY A 304 -24.95 -40.92 -53.11
CA GLY A 304 -25.23 -40.39 -51.77
C GLY A 304 -25.07 -38.89 -51.48
N ASN A 305 -25.58 -38.00 -52.35
CA ASN A 305 -26.04 -36.64 -51.99
C ASN A 305 -25.02 -35.52 -51.62
N THR A 306 -24.69 -34.79 -52.68
CA THR A 306 -24.35 -33.37 -52.90
C THR A 306 -24.61 -32.23 -51.88
N LYS A 307 -23.67 -31.26 -51.96
CA LYS A 307 -23.73 -29.76 -51.89
C LYS A 307 -23.41 -29.11 -50.52
N LYS A 308 -22.56 -28.07 -50.40
CA LYS A 308 -21.75 -27.27 -51.36
C LYS A 308 -20.76 -26.39 -50.56
N LYS A 309 -19.57 -26.18 -51.14
CA LYS A 309 -18.50 -25.23 -50.76
C LYS A 309 -18.96 -23.75 -50.73
N ILE A 310 -18.12 -22.88 -50.13
CA ILE A 310 -17.52 -21.62 -50.69
C ILE A 310 -16.79 -20.90 -49.53
N ALA A 311 -15.46 -20.89 -49.45
CA ALA A 311 -14.48 -19.98 -50.07
C ALA A 311 -14.59 -18.50 -49.67
N LEU A 312 -13.63 -18.03 -48.87
CA LEU A 312 -13.32 -16.62 -48.61
C LEU A 312 -12.47 -16.06 -49.76
N LYS A 313 -12.96 -15.02 -50.44
CA LYS A 313 -12.11 -14.02 -51.12
C LYS A 313 -12.70 -12.63 -50.92
N LYS A 314 -11.78 -11.70 -50.69
CA LYS A 314 -11.93 -10.24 -50.67
C LYS A 314 -12.56 -9.74 -51.98
N ASP A 315 -13.39 -8.70 -51.90
CA ASP A 315 -13.11 -7.39 -52.50
C ASP A 315 -14.26 -6.39 -52.23
N ALA A 316 -13.93 -5.13 -52.57
CA ALA A 316 -14.44 -3.84 -52.17
C ALA A 316 -15.86 -3.42 -52.65
N ASP A 317 -16.19 -2.19 -52.19
CA ASP A 317 -17.14 -1.21 -52.74
C ASP A 317 -18.64 -1.46 -52.53
N GLU A 318 -19.52 -0.48 -52.43
CA GLU A 318 -19.58 0.95 -52.10
C GLU A 318 -21.07 1.28 -52.37
N LYS A 319 -21.65 2.24 -51.63
CA LYS A 319 -22.91 2.97 -51.96
C LYS A 319 -24.22 2.13 -51.90
N ASP A 320 -25.38 2.67 -51.53
CA ASP A 320 -25.92 4.03 -51.44
C ASP A 320 -27.07 3.98 -50.40
N LYS A 321 -27.07 4.84 -49.38
CA LYS A 321 -27.80 6.13 -49.27
C LYS A 321 -29.28 6.07 -48.84
N LYS A 322 -29.50 6.81 -47.74
CA LYS A 322 -30.58 7.78 -47.42
C LYS A 322 -31.99 7.20 -47.25
N VAL A 323 -32.81 7.65 -46.29
CA VAL A 323 -33.23 9.02 -45.88
C VAL A 323 -33.63 8.90 -44.39
N GLU A 324 -33.16 9.74 -43.45
CA GLU A 324 -33.81 10.98 -42.92
C GLU A 324 -35.27 10.71 -42.45
N GLU A 325 -35.77 11.12 -41.28
CA GLU A 325 -35.67 12.40 -40.60
C GLU A 325 -36.28 12.32 -39.17
N GLN A 326 -35.77 13.15 -38.25
CA GLN A 326 -36.44 13.92 -37.18
C GLN A 326 -37.58 13.30 -36.32
N ASP A 327 -37.47 13.41 -34.99
CA ASP A 327 -38.05 14.59 -34.30
C ASP A 327 -37.57 14.77 -32.84
N LYS A 328 -37.51 16.05 -32.43
CA LYS A 328 -37.25 16.57 -31.07
C LYS A 328 -38.55 17.10 -30.47
N SER A 329 -38.71 17.02 -29.15
CA SER A 329 -39.29 18.05 -28.23
C SER A 329 -39.57 17.37 -26.87
N ASP A 330 -38.90 17.81 -25.80
CA ASP A 330 -39.28 18.86 -24.83
C ASP A 330 -40.19 18.34 -23.71
N GLU A 331 -39.71 18.43 -22.46
CA GLU A 331 -40.51 19.04 -21.38
C GLU A 331 -39.62 19.49 -20.21
N GLN A 332 -39.76 20.78 -19.86
CA GLN A 332 -39.31 21.44 -18.63
C GLN A 332 -40.42 21.34 -17.57
N VAL A 333 -40.08 21.27 -16.28
CA VAL A 333 -40.84 21.94 -15.20
C VAL A 333 -39.87 22.45 -14.12
N ALA A 334 -40.18 23.64 -13.60
CA ALA A 334 -39.46 24.49 -12.67
C ALA A 334 -39.80 24.23 -11.18
N ASP A 335 -39.02 24.85 -10.28
CA ASP A 335 -39.40 25.58 -9.04
C ASP A 335 -38.09 26.01 -8.33
N GLU A 336 -37.72 27.29 -8.31
CA GLU A 336 -38.08 28.40 -7.39
C GLU A 336 -37.24 28.50 -6.08
N GLU A 337 -36.43 29.58 -6.05
CA GLU A 337 -35.93 30.45 -4.94
C GLU A 337 -35.10 29.84 -3.78
N VAL A 338 -34.10 30.48 -3.13
CA VAL A 338 -34.01 31.81 -2.48
C VAL A 338 -32.53 32.16 -2.15
N ASP A 339 -32.24 33.47 -2.11
CA ASP A 339 -31.10 34.27 -1.59
C ASP A 339 -30.03 33.65 -0.65
N SER A 340 -28.76 34.11 -0.78
CA SER A 340 -28.12 35.08 0.16
C SER A 340 -26.60 35.27 -0.07
N ASP A 341 -26.17 36.50 0.18
CA ASP A 341 -24.82 37.09 0.09
C ASP A 341 -23.72 36.35 0.88
N ASP A 342 -22.45 36.49 0.48
CA ASP A 342 -21.48 37.23 1.31
C ASP A 342 -20.07 37.37 0.68
N ASP A 343 -19.52 38.56 0.89
CA ASP A 343 -18.25 39.10 0.42
C ASP A 343 -17.01 38.36 0.95
N LEU A 344 -16.09 37.99 0.06
CA LEU A 344 -14.73 37.56 0.40
C LEU A 344 -13.81 38.77 0.57
N VAL A 345 -13.62 39.19 1.82
CA VAL A 345 -12.64 40.21 2.21
C VAL A 345 -11.26 39.58 2.35
N ALA A 346 -10.31 40.04 1.53
CA ALA A 346 -8.90 39.71 1.62
C ALA A 346 -8.29 40.30 2.90
N VAL A 347 -7.55 39.48 3.66
CA VAL A 347 -6.74 39.95 4.80
C VAL A 347 -5.27 39.84 4.41
N GLU A 348 -4.64 40.99 4.23
CA GLU A 348 -3.19 41.17 4.10
C GLU A 348 -2.48 40.79 5.43
N LEU A 349 -1.42 39.98 5.32
CA LEU A 349 -0.48 39.73 6.41
C LEU A 349 0.50 40.91 6.48
N VAL A 350 0.44 41.68 7.56
CA VAL A 350 1.41 42.73 7.86
C VAL A 350 2.58 42.12 8.65
N ASP A 351 3.77 42.17 8.05
CA ASP A 351 5.05 41.87 8.66
C ASP A 351 5.32 42.78 9.87
N GLY A 352 5.67 42.16 10.99
CA GLY A 352 6.18 42.84 12.17
C GLY A 352 7.71 42.95 12.12
N VAL A 353 8.21 44.15 12.45
CA VAL A 353 9.34 44.49 13.37
C VAL A 353 9.90 45.86 12.95
N PRO A 354 10.04 46.80 13.91
CA PRO A 354 11.40 47.13 14.35
C PRO A 354 11.57 47.20 15.87
N GLU A 355 12.79 46.85 16.26
CA GLU A 355 13.42 47.02 17.56
C GLU A 355 13.16 48.40 18.19
N THR A 356 13.15 48.47 19.53
CA THR A 356 14.02 49.42 20.26
C THR A 356 13.98 49.27 21.79
N LYS A 357 15.19 49.34 22.36
CA LYS A 357 15.58 50.03 23.62
C LYS A 357 15.39 49.33 24.99
N LYS A 358 16.55 48.89 25.51
CA LYS A 358 17.31 49.47 26.66
C LYS A 358 16.56 49.90 27.94
N ASN A 359 17.21 49.49 29.05
CA ASN A 359 17.17 49.98 30.43
C ASN A 359 15.91 49.54 31.21
N LYS A 360 16.02 48.97 32.41
CA LYS A 360 16.94 49.23 33.51
C LYS A 360 16.92 48.05 34.48
#